data_AF-A0A6L6T9D4-F1
#
_entry.id   AF-A0A6L6T9D4-F1
#
_cell.length_a   1.000
_cell.length_b   1.000
_cell.length_c   1.000
_cell.angle_alpha   90.00
_cell.angle_beta   90.00
_cell.angle_gamma   90.00
#
_symmetry.space_group_name_H-M   'P 1'
#
loop_
_entity.id
_entity.type
_entity.pdbx_description
1 polymer ?
#
loop_
_entity_poly.entity_id
_entity_poly.type
_entity_poly.pdbx_seq_one_letter_code
_entity_poly.pdbx_strand_id
1 'polypeptide(L)'
;MKALKIATFNINGIRSRLPALIAWLEREKPDIACLQELKAPDQQFPRDALEAVGYGCLYQGQPSWNGVAILARDSEPLEVRRGLPGMEVDEQSRYLEAAVQGLVIGCLYLPNGNPQPGPKFDYKLRWFECLIEHAARLRASEHPVLLAGDFNVVPTDFDIYNPRSWLKDALLQPESRDCYQRLLSQGWTDALRHLHPDERVYTFWDYFRNHWQRNAGLRIDHLLLNPELAPYLKAAGVDAWVRNEPKASDHAPVWIELASRKRR
;
A
#
# COMPACT_ATOMS: atom_id res chain seq x y z
N MET A 1 -5.61 19.82 -10.34
CA MET A 1 -4.89 18.54 -10.52
C MET A 1 -5.33 17.93 -11.83
N LYS A 2 -4.41 17.30 -12.58
CA LYS A 2 -4.77 16.51 -13.77
C LYS A 2 -5.53 15.24 -13.32
N ALA A 3 -6.10 14.50 -14.27
CA ALA A 3 -6.53 13.14 -13.96
C ALA A 3 -5.28 12.29 -13.66
N LEU A 4 -5.35 11.43 -12.64
CA LEU A 4 -4.19 10.66 -12.16
C LEU A 4 -4.57 9.21 -11.94
N LYS A 5 -3.70 8.28 -12.31
CA LYS A 5 -3.75 6.87 -11.87
C LYS A 5 -2.72 6.65 -10.77
N ILE A 6 -3.15 6.20 -9.60
CA ILE A 6 -2.28 5.96 -8.45
C ILE A 6 -2.39 4.51 -8.03
N ALA A 7 -1.28 3.88 -7.69
CA ALA A 7 -1.25 2.48 -7.29
C ALA A 7 -0.42 2.22 -6.03
N THR A 8 -0.73 1.12 -5.35
CA THR A 8 0.14 0.50 -4.34
C THR A 8 0.42 -0.94 -4.72
N PHE A 9 1.65 -1.40 -4.49
CA PHE A 9 2.08 -2.75 -4.83
C PHE A 9 3.18 -3.26 -3.89
N ASN A 10 2.85 -4.22 -3.04
CA ASN A 10 3.85 -5.01 -2.33
C ASN A 10 4.59 -5.91 -3.35
N ILE A 11 5.85 -5.56 -3.64
CA ILE A 11 6.64 -6.19 -4.72
C ILE A 11 7.34 -7.47 -4.27
N ASN A 12 7.37 -7.75 -2.97
CA ASN A 12 8.02 -8.90 -2.36
C ASN A 12 9.45 -9.15 -2.90
N GLY A 13 10.28 -8.10 -2.84
CA GLY A 13 11.68 -8.12 -3.26
C GLY A 13 11.90 -7.48 -4.64
N ILE A 14 12.26 -6.19 -4.63
CA ILE A 14 12.36 -5.36 -5.83
C ILE A 14 13.35 -5.92 -6.86
N ARG A 15 14.53 -6.39 -6.43
CA ARG A 15 15.57 -6.88 -7.36
C ARG A 15 15.12 -8.09 -8.17
N SER A 16 14.47 -9.04 -7.50
CA SER A 16 14.00 -10.27 -8.14
C SER A 16 12.80 -10.06 -9.05
N ARG A 17 12.03 -8.98 -8.82
CA ARG A 17 10.81 -8.65 -9.56
C ARG A 17 10.96 -7.43 -10.48
N LEU A 18 12.17 -6.85 -10.60
CA LEU A 18 12.40 -5.63 -11.39
C LEU A 18 11.89 -5.74 -12.84
N PRO A 19 12.14 -6.83 -13.59
CA PRO A 19 11.58 -6.95 -14.95
C PRO A 19 10.05 -6.93 -14.99
N ALA A 20 9.39 -7.59 -14.02
CA ALA A 20 7.93 -7.61 -13.93
C ALA A 20 7.37 -6.24 -13.49
N LEU A 21 8.07 -5.54 -12.58
CA LEU A 21 7.75 -4.18 -12.20
C LEU A 21 7.83 -3.23 -13.39
N ILE A 22 8.91 -3.30 -14.18
CA ILE A 22 9.09 -2.49 -15.39
C ILE A 22 7.96 -2.77 -16.39
N ALA A 23 7.67 -4.04 -16.67
CA ALA A 23 6.59 -4.42 -17.59
C ALA A 23 5.22 -3.88 -17.14
N TRP A 24 4.93 -3.93 -15.83
CA TRP A 24 3.72 -3.34 -15.27
C TRP A 24 3.71 -1.81 -15.37
N LEU A 25 4.81 -1.12 -15.04
CA LEU A 25 4.92 0.34 -15.15
C LEU A 25 4.76 0.82 -16.60
N GLU A 26 5.35 0.12 -17.57
CA GLU A 26 5.23 0.47 -18.99
C GLU A 26 3.82 0.23 -19.55
N ARG A 27 3.14 -0.80 -19.07
CA ARG A 27 1.78 -1.16 -19.51
C ARG A 27 0.72 -0.29 -18.85
N GLU A 28 0.72 -0.25 -17.52
CA GLU A 28 -0.35 0.36 -16.72
C GLU A 28 -0.13 1.85 -16.46
N LYS A 29 1.14 2.29 -16.59
CA LYS A 29 1.61 3.67 -16.51
C LYS A 29 0.95 4.51 -15.41
N PRO A 30 0.94 4.05 -14.14
CA PRO A 30 0.44 4.85 -13.04
C PRO A 30 1.26 6.15 -12.93
N ASP A 31 0.62 7.25 -12.61
CA ASP A 31 1.29 8.52 -12.31
C ASP A 31 2.12 8.44 -11.04
N ILE A 32 1.63 7.66 -10.06
CA ILE A 32 2.27 7.45 -8.76
C ILE A 32 2.14 5.96 -8.39
N ALA A 33 3.24 5.34 -7.96
CA ALA A 33 3.22 3.96 -7.45
C ALA A 33 3.93 3.87 -6.09
N CYS A 34 3.21 3.41 -5.08
CA CYS A 34 3.75 3.09 -3.76
C CYS A 34 4.19 1.62 -3.74
N LEU A 35 5.46 1.35 -3.45
CA LEU A 35 5.99 -0.02 -3.37
C LEU A 35 6.29 -0.40 -1.92
N GLN A 36 6.01 -1.65 -1.57
CA GLN A 36 6.33 -2.25 -0.26
C GLN A 36 7.18 -3.50 -0.42
N GLU A 37 7.85 -3.91 0.65
CA GLU A 37 8.77 -5.05 0.69
C GLU A 37 9.87 -5.00 -0.38
N LEU A 38 10.61 -3.89 -0.44
CA LEU A 38 11.77 -3.80 -1.32
C LEU A 38 12.80 -4.91 -1.06
N LYS A 39 13.01 -5.30 0.22
CA LYS A 39 13.98 -6.33 0.65
C LYS A 39 15.39 -6.10 0.09
N ALA A 40 15.77 -4.84 -0.02
CA ALA A 40 17.06 -4.40 -0.51
C ALA A 40 17.51 -3.17 0.29
N PRO A 41 18.80 -3.05 0.65
CA PRO A 41 19.34 -1.79 1.15
C PRO A 41 19.34 -0.71 0.05
N ASP A 42 19.43 0.56 0.44
CA ASP A 42 19.37 1.70 -0.47
C ASP A 42 20.37 1.62 -1.65
N GLN A 43 21.59 1.12 -1.40
CA GLN A 43 22.63 1.00 -2.43
C GLN A 43 22.28 -0.03 -3.52
N GLN A 44 21.28 -0.89 -3.27
CA GLN A 44 20.83 -1.91 -4.20
C GLN A 44 19.44 -1.59 -4.78
N PHE A 45 18.90 -0.41 -4.48
CA PHE A 45 17.67 0.06 -5.11
C PHE A 45 17.93 0.37 -6.59
N PRO A 46 17.13 -0.17 -7.53
CA PRO A 46 17.40 -0.08 -8.96
C PRO A 46 16.92 1.26 -9.56
N ARG A 47 17.43 2.38 -9.04
CA ARG A 47 17.03 3.75 -9.42
C ARG A 47 17.16 3.97 -10.94
N ASP A 48 18.34 3.74 -11.50
CA ASP A 48 18.63 3.99 -12.92
C ASP A 48 17.68 3.24 -13.86
N ALA A 49 17.30 2.02 -13.51
CA ALA A 49 16.38 1.22 -14.31
C ALA A 49 14.94 1.75 -14.28
N LEU A 50 14.52 2.34 -13.16
CA LEU A 50 13.20 2.97 -13.01
C LEU A 50 13.17 4.35 -13.68
N GLU A 51 14.25 5.13 -13.56
CA GLU A 51 14.40 6.41 -14.26
C GLU A 51 14.43 6.21 -15.78
N ALA A 52 15.05 5.14 -16.27
CA ALA A 52 15.06 4.81 -17.70
C ALA A 52 13.66 4.56 -18.29
N VAL A 53 12.68 4.18 -17.46
CA VAL A 53 11.26 4.04 -17.87
C VAL A 53 10.40 5.23 -17.43
N GLY A 54 11.03 6.34 -17.04
CA GLY A 54 10.38 7.63 -16.78
C GLY A 54 9.88 7.83 -15.35
N TYR A 55 10.38 7.09 -14.36
CA TYR A 55 9.94 7.21 -12.96
C TYR A 55 11.02 7.77 -12.05
N GLY A 56 10.77 8.95 -11.48
CA GLY A 56 11.52 9.47 -10.34
C GLY A 56 11.18 8.68 -9.07
N CYS A 57 12.10 8.68 -8.10
CA CYS A 57 12.10 7.69 -7.02
C CYS A 57 12.44 8.32 -5.66
N LEU A 58 11.58 8.06 -4.68
CA LEU A 58 11.90 8.21 -3.25
C LEU A 58 11.80 6.83 -2.60
N TYR A 59 12.82 6.39 -1.88
CA TYR A 59 12.85 5.05 -1.29
C TYR A 59 13.55 5.03 0.06
N GLN A 60 13.18 4.04 0.87
CA GLN A 60 13.81 3.68 2.12
C GLN A 60 13.94 2.16 2.14
N GLY A 61 15.14 1.66 1.88
CA GLY A 61 15.46 0.25 1.81
C GLY A 61 15.76 -0.37 3.18
N GLN A 62 15.70 -1.68 3.24
CA GLN A 62 16.18 -2.49 4.36
C GLN A 62 16.57 -3.89 3.84
N PRO A 63 17.71 -4.46 4.27
CA PRO A 63 18.10 -5.81 3.86
C PRO A 63 17.09 -6.86 4.33
N SER A 64 16.83 -7.85 3.46
CA SER A 64 16.05 -9.08 3.74
C SER A 64 14.55 -8.88 4.04
N TRP A 65 14.16 -7.75 4.60
CA TRP A 65 12.81 -7.45 5.10
C TRP A 65 12.41 -6.02 4.74
N ASN A 66 11.11 -5.73 4.77
CA ASN A 66 10.56 -4.38 4.69
C ASN A 66 11.05 -3.59 3.45
N GLY A 67 11.10 -2.27 3.60
CA GLY A 67 11.48 -1.31 2.58
C GLY A 67 10.25 -0.79 1.84
N VAL A 68 10.24 0.52 1.61
CA VAL A 68 9.14 1.22 0.93
C VAL A 68 9.69 2.19 -0.11
N ALA A 69 8.94 2.41 -1.18
CA ALA A 69 9.25 3.44 -2.17
C ALA A 69 7.99 4.16 -2.67
N ILE A 70 8.17 5.38 -3.13
CA ILE A 70 7.20 6.16 -3.90
C ILE A 70 7.85 6.44 -5.24
N LEU A 71 7.23 5.98 -6.31
CA LEU A 71 7.61 6.26 -7.69
C LEU A 71 6.68 7.32 -8.26
N ALA A 72 7.21 8.24 -9.05
CA ALA A 72 6.41 9.26 -9.72
C ALA A 72 6.80 9.35 -11.20
N ARG A 73 5.81 9.25 -12.09
CA ARG A 73 6.04 9.35 -13.53
C ARG A 73 6.37 10.80 -13.90
N ASP A 74 7.39 10.98 -14.73
CA ASP A 74 7.85 12.27 -15.28
C ASP A 74 8.12 13.36 -14.22
N SER A 75 8.38 12.96 -12.97
CA SER A 75 8.63 13.87 -11.85
C SER A 75 9.35 13.18 -10.70
N GLU A 76 9.99 13.95 -9.83
CA GLU A 76 10.60 13.43 -8.59
C GLU A 76 9.64 13.62 -7.41
N PRO A 77 9.43 12.59 -6.57
CA PRO A 77 8.72 12.77 -5.31
C PRO A 77 9.50 13.69 -4.37
N LEU A 78 8.86 14.75 -3.87
CA LEU A 78 9.47 15.63 -2.87
C LEU A 78 9.27 15.02 -1.47
N GLU A 79 10.34 14.57 -0.83
CA GLU A 79 10.28 13.99 0.52
C GLU A 79 9.69 14.99 1.52
N VAL A 80 8.59 14.58 2.16
CA VAL A 80 7.96 15.30 3.27
C VAL A 80 8.38 14.66 4.59
N ARG A 81 8.45 13.32 4.63
CA ARG A 81 8.87 12.56 5.81
C ARG A 81 9.45 11.21 5.44
N ARG A 82 10.36 10.76 6.30
CA ARG A 82 10.82 9.38 6.41
C ARG A 82 10.61 8.85 7.81
N GLY A 83 10.06 7.65 7.93
CA GLY A 83 9.67 7.06 9.21
C GLY A 83 8.34 7.60 9.75
N LEU A 84 7.65 6.78 10.54
CA LEU A 84 6.34 7.12 11.10
C LEU A 84 6.50 7.93 12.40
N PRO A 85 5.79 9.07 12.58
CA PRO A 85 5.81 9.80 13.85
C PRO A 85 5.38 8.93 15.04
N GLY A 86 6.08 9.05 16.17
CA GLY A 86 5.92 8.18 17.34
C GLY A 86 6.75 6.88 17.28
N MET A 87 7.45 6.64 16.16
CA MET A 87 8.32 5.49 15.93
C MET A 87 9.76 5.93 15.57
N GLU A 88 10.23 7.06 16.10
CA GLU A 88 11.51 7.68 15.70
C GLU A 88 12.74 6.81 16.00
N VAL A 89 12.64 5.92 16.99
CA VAL A 89 13.70 4.95 17.34
C VAL A 89 13.57 3.61 16.59
N ASP A 90 12.53 3.46 15.76
CA ASP A 90 12.32 2.26 14.97
C ASP A 90 13.17 2.31 13.70
N GLU A 91 14.09 1.35 13.58
CA GLU A 91 14.96 1.23 12.42
C GLU A 91 14.28 0.56 11.21
N GLN A 92 13.02 0.09 11.36
CA GLN A 92 12.33 -0.60 10.29
C GLN A 92 11.81 0.36 9.21
N SER A 93 12.28 0.15 7.97
CA SER A 93 11.90 0.92 6.79
C SER A 93 10.46 0.61 6.34
N ARG A 94 9.47 1.25 6.97
CA ARG A 94 8.05 0.95 6.80
C ARG A 94 7.19 2.12 6.34
N TYR A 95 7.73 3.34 6.29
CA TYR A 95 6.91 4.52 6.03
C TYR A 95 7.69 5.65 5.34
N LEU A 96 7.09 6.18 4.28
CA LEU A 96 7.54 7.38 3.57
C LEU A 96 6.35 8.30 3.29
N GLU A 97 6.59 9.61 3.35
CA GLU A 97 5.66 10.62 2.87
C GLU A 97 6.32 11.49 1.81
N ALA A 98 5.59 11.78 0.73
CA ALA A 98 6.05 12.69 -0.30
C ALA A 98 4.94 13.57 -0.85
N ALA A 99 5.30 14.77 -1.27
CA ALA A 99 4.46 15.60 -2.12
C ALA A 99 4.72 15.24 -3.59
N VAL A 100 3.66 14.83 -4.30
CA VAL A 100 3.74 14.38 -5.70
C VAL A 100 2.54 14.88 -6.48
N GLN A 101 2.78 15.62 -7.57
CA GLN A 101 1.73 16.14 -8.47
C GLN A 101 0.56 16.87 -7.76
N GLY A 102 0.83 17.51 -6.62
CA GLY A 102 -0.15 18.26 -5.83
C GLY A 102 -0.91 17.45 -4.78
N LEU A 103 -0.50 16.19 -4.53
CA LEU A 103 -1.00 15.33 -3.47
C LEU A 103 0.08 15.11 -2.42
N VAL A 104 -0.33 14.88 -1.18
CA VAL A 104 0.51 14.27 -0.15
C VAL A 104 0.24 12.76 -0.13
N ILE A 105 1.28 11.96 -0.33
CA ILE A 105 1.20 10.50 -0.42
C ILE A 105 1.96 9.91 0.78
N GLY A 106 1.26 9.17 1.64
CA GLY A 106 1.88 8.31 2.66
C GLY A 106 1.95 6.87 2.16
N CYS A 107 3.15 6.38 1.87
CA CYS A 107 3.42 4.99 1.50
C CYS A 107 3.79 4.18 2.73
N LEU A 108 3.08 3.07 2.98
CA LEU A 108 3.26 2.28 4.20
C LEU A 108 3.35 0.77 3.99
N TYR A 109 4.15 0.12 4.83
CA TYR A 109 4.20 -1.34 5.01
C TYR A 109 3.97 -1.68 6.48
N LEU A 110 2.71 -1.91 6.84
CA LEU A 110 2.31 -2.16 8.22
C LEU A 110 2.86 -3.53 8.68
N PRO A 111 3.36 -3.67 9.92
CA PRO A 111 3.87 -4.95 10.40
C PRO A 111 2.87 -6.10 10.29
N ASN A 112 3.28 -7.24 9.73
CA ASN A 112 2.42 -8.43 9.62
C ASN A 112 1.88 -8.92 10.97
N GLY A 113 2.76 -9.00 11.97
CA GLY A 113 2.41 -9.31 13.36
C GLY A 113 2.49 -10.79 13.74
N ASN A 114 2.68 -11.72 12.79
CA ASN A 114 2.80 -13.14 13.13
C ASN A 114 4.19 -13.51 13.72
N PRO A 115 4.26 -14.49 14.65
CA PRO A 115 3.13 -15.17 15.28
C PRO A 115 2.41 -14.28 16.30
N GLN A 116 1.13 -14.58 16.53
CA GLN A 116 0.30 -13.92 17.55
C GLN A 116 -0.32 -14.96 18.50
N PRO A 117 -0.47 -14.64 19.80
CA PRO A 117 0.03 -13.43 20.45
C PRO A 117 1.57 -13.42 20.56
N GLY A 118 2.16 -12.26 20.87
CA GLY A 118 3.60 -12.14 21.11
C GLY A 118 4.19 -10.79 20.69
N PRO A 119 5.50 -10.59 20.86
CA PRO A 119 6.15 -9.28 20.71
C PRO A 119 6.02 -8.69 19.30
N LYS A 120 5.86 -9.52 18.26
CA LYS A 120 5.61 -9.04 16.89
C LYS A 120 4.19 -8.48 16.73
N PHE A 121 3.21 -9.09 17.39
CA PHE A 121 1.83 -8.60 17.40
C PHE A 121 1.71 -7.34 18.26
N ASP A 122 2.36 -7.29 19.43
CA ASP A 122 2.42 -6.08 20.26
C ASP A 122 3.07 -4.91 19.49
N TYR A 123 4.14 -5.19 18.75
CA TYR A 123 4.77 -4.22 17.86
C TYR A 123 3.82 -3.76 16.74
N LYS A 124 3.07 -4.67 16.11
CA LYS A 124 2.07 -4.34 15.10
C LYS A 124 1.04 -3.36 15.67
N LEU A 125 0.44 -3.67 16.82
CA LEU A 125 -0.58 -2.83 17.42
C LEU A 125 -0.03 -1.45 17.79
N ARG A 126 1.16 -1.38 18.40
CA ARG A 126 1.82 -0.11 18.71
C ARG A 126 2.10 0.73 17.45
N TRP A 127 2.63 0.11 16.41
CA TRP A 127 2.87 0.79 15.13
C TRP A 127 1.56 1.32 14.55
N PHE A 128 0.47 0.54 14.67
CA PHE A 128 -0.84 0.92 14.16
C PHE A 128 -1.44 2.11 14.92
N GLU A 129 -1.29 2.18 16.25
CA GLU A 129 -1.70 3.34 17.04
C GLU A 129 -0.95 4.62 16.61
N CYS A 130 0.36 4.54 16.39
CA CYS A 130 1.13 5.66 15.84
C CYS A 130 0.61 6.08 14.45
N LEU A 131 0.21 5.12 13.61
CA LEU A 131 -0.40 5.41 12.31
C LEU A 131 -1.74 6.12 12.49
N ILE A 132 -2.61 5.66 13.39
CA ILE A 132 -3.92 6.28 13.66
C ILE A 132 -3.74 7.74 14.08
N GLU A 133 -2.84 8.02 15.02
CA GLU A 133 -2.55 9.38 15.49
C GLU A 133 -2.04 10.28 14.36
N HIS A 134 -1.12 9.76 13.54
CA HIS A 134 -0.55 10.52 12.44
C HIS A 134 -1.57 10.74 11.30
N ALA A 135 -2.32 9.71 10.95
CA ALA A 135 -3.36 9.75 9.94
C ALA A 135 -4.47 10.74 10.30
N ALA A 136 -4.78 10.95 11.58
CA ALA A 136 -5.76 11.96 12.00
C ALA A 136 -5.33 13.38 11.57
N ARG A 137 -4.04 13.70 11.69
CA ARG A 137 -3.48 15.00 11.26
C ARG A 137 -3.50 15.13 9.74
N LEU A 138 -3.10 14.08 9.03
CA LEU A 138 -3.14 14.03 7.57
C LEU A 138 -4.56 14.15 7.03
N ARG A 139 -5.53 13.47 7.64
CA ARG A 139 -6.95 13.53 7.30
C ARG A 139 -7.50 14.94 7.45
N ALA A 140 -7.10 15.64 8.51
CA ALA A 140 -7.55 17.01 8.82
C ALA A 140 -6.88 18.08 7.94
N SER A 141 -5.88 17.72 7.13
CA SER A 141 -5.23 18.63 6.19
C SER A 141 -6.20 19.12 5.11
N GLU A 142 -6.07 20.39 4.73
CA GLU A 142 -6.75 20.98 3.57
C GLU A 142 -6.09 20.57 2.23
N HIS A 143 -4.96 19.85 2.29
CA HIS A 143 -4.35 19.25 1.12
C HIS A 143 -5.03 17.92 0.76
N PRO A 144 -5.09 17.55 -0.53
CA PRO A 144 -5.48 16.19 -0.91
C PRO A 144 -4.43 15.19 -0.43
N VAL A 145 -4.84 14.23 0.40
CA VAL A 145 -3.95 13.21 0.99
C VAL A 145 -4.42 11.81 0.67
N LEU A 146 -3.45 10.94 0.38
CA LEU A 146 -3.63 9.51 0.16
C LEU A 146 -2.71 8.72 1.10
N LEU A 147 -3.26 7.73 1.80
CA LEU A 147 -2.47 6.66 2.42
C LEU A 147 -2.57 5.41 1.56
N ALA A 148 -1.44 4.87 1.14
CA ALA A 148 -1.37 3.74 0.21
C ALA A 148 -0.36 2.71 0.71
N GLY A 149 -0.74 1.43 0.72
CA GLY A 149 0.17 0.41 1.19
C GLY A 149 -0.46 -0.95 1.44
N ASP A 150 0.39 -1.85 1.91
CA ASP A 150 0.00 -3.11 2.53
C ASP A 150 -0.20 -2.87 4.03
N PHE A 151 -1.46 -2.94 4.47
CA PHE A 151 -1.86 -2.70 5.85
C PHE A 151 -1.81 -3.98 6.69
N ASN A 152 -1.51 -5.15 6.11
CA ASN A 152 -1.45 -6.41 6.83
C ASN A 152 -2.66 -6.62 7.78
N VAL A 153 -3.85 -6.26 7.33
CA VAL A 153 -5.10 -6.41 8.07
C VAL A 153 -6.21 -6.78 7.10
N VAL A 154 -6.98 -7.80 7.43
CA VAL A 154 -8.18 -8.18 6.68
C VAL A 154 -9.37 -7.49 7.37
N PRO A 155 -9.98 -6.44 6.78
CA PRO A 155 -10.91 -5.59 7.52
C PRO A 155 -12.15 -6.32 8.03
N THR A 156 -12.72 -7.21 7.21
CA THR A 156 -13.92 -8.00 7.52
C THR A 156 -13.83 -9.41 6.94
N ASP A 157 -14.75 -10.29 7.30
CA ASP A 157 -14.83 -11.63 6.70
C ASP A 157 -15.22 -11.59 5.20
N PHE A 158 -15.71 -10.45 4.71
CA PHE A 158 -15.95 -10.24 3.28
C PHE A 158 -14.66 -10.03 2.48
N ASP A 159 -13.57 -9.72 3.16
CA ASP A 159 -12.25 -9.41 2.60
C ASP A 159 -11.32 -10.65 2.55
N ILE A 160 -11.86 -11.84 2.79
CA ILE A 160 -11.12 -13.10 2.80
C ILE A 160 -11.97 -14.24 2.21
N TYR A 161 -11.32 -15.14 1.46
CA TYR A 161 -12.00 -16.29 0.88
C TYR A 161 -12.58 -17.26 1.92
N ASN A 162 -11.86 -17.51 3.02
CA ASN A 162 -12.26 -18.39 4.11
C ASN A 162 -11.61 -17.96 5.44
N PRO A 163 -12.36 -17.36 6.38
CA PRO A 163 -11.80 -16.91 7.66
C PRO A 163 -11.33 -18.06 8.56
N ARG A 164 -11.93 -19.26 8.44
CA ARG A 164 -11.67 -20.38 9.37
C ARG A 164 -10.21 -20.86 9.34
N SER A 165 -9.56 -20.82 8.17
CA SER A 165 -8.15 -21.23 8.05
C SER A 165 -7.16 -20.19 8.54
N TRP A 166 -7.62 -18.99 8.89
CA TRP A 166 -6.80 -17.84 9.28
C TRP A 166 -7.10 -17.32 10.68
N LEU A 167 -7.89 -18.07 11.49
CA LEU A 167 -8.30 -17.66 12.83
C LEU A 167 -7.12 -17.36 13.78
N LYS A 168 -5.97 -17.98 13.56
CA LYS A 168 -4.74 -17.75 14.35
C LYS A 168 -3.82 -16.71 13.74
N ASP A 169 -4.15 -16.16 12.58
CA ASP A 169 -3.30 -15.20 11.89
C ASP A 169 -3.48 -13.78 12.45
N ALA A 170 -2.38 -13.07 12.65
CA ALA A 170 -2.33 -11.67 13.08
C ALA A 170 -3.20 -10.72 12.22
N LEU A 171 -3.42 -11.04 10.95
CA LEU A 171 -4.21 -10.21 10.02
C LEU A 171 -5.71 -10.18 10.35
N LEU A 172 -6.23 -11.22 11.03
CA LEU A 172 -7.66 -11.37 11.33
C LEU A 172 -8.00 -11.11 12.81
N GLN A 173 -7.00 -10.85 13.65
CA GLN A 173 -7.24 -10.69 15.07
C GLN A 173 -8.12 -9.47 15.35
N PRO A 174 -9.06 -9.56 16.33
CA PRO A 174 -9.98 -8.47 16.66
C PRO A 174 -9.28 -7.14 16.89
N GLU A 175 -8.12 -7.15 17.55
CA GLU A 175 -7.34 -5.94 17.87
C GLU A 175 -6.79 -5.27 16.60
N SER A 176 -6.30 -6.05 15.62
CA SER A 176 -5.86 -5.50 14.34
C SER A 176 -7.04 -4.93 13.54
N ARG A 177 -8.18 -5.64 13.52
CA ARG A 177 -9.40 -5.16 12.86
C ARG A 177 -9.94 -3.89 13.52
N ASP A 178 -9.92 -3.81 14.85
CA ASP A 178 -10.35 -2.63 15.61
C ASP A 178 -9.50 -1.40 15.26
N CYS A 179 -8.17 -1.53 15.25
CA CYS A 179 -7.30 -0.43 14.85
C CYS A 179 -7.61 0.06 13.41
N TYR A 180 -7.87 -0.85 12.46
CA TYR A 180 -8.25 -0.46 11.10
C TYR A 180 -9.60 0.25 11.05
N GLN A 181 -10.60 -0.23 11.79
CA GLN A 181 -11.91 0.43 11.89
C GLN A 181 -11.79 1.81 12.54
N ARG A 182 -10.98 1.96 13.59
CA ARG A 182 -10.67 3.25 14.22
C ARG A 182 -10.00 4.20 13.24
N LEU A 183 -9.06 3.74 12.42
CA LEU A 183 -8.48 4.53 11.35
C LEU A 183 -9.58 5.03 10.38
N LEU A 184 -10.42 4.14 9.86
CA LEU A 184 -11.51 4.53 8.95
C LEU A 184 -12.52 5.48 9.61
N SER A 185 -12.81 5.30 10.90
CA SER A 185 -13.75 6.14 11.65
C SER A 185 -13.36 7.62 11.73
N GLN A 186 -12.09 7.95 11.46
CA GLN A 186 -11.65 9.34 11.28
C GLN A 186 -12.29 10.01 10.05
N GLY A 187 -12.88 9.24 9.12
CA GLY A 187 -13.46 9.73 7.87
C GLY A 187 -12.55 9.55 6.65
N TRP A 188 -11.65 8.56 6.70
CA TRP A 188 -10.93 8.11 5.51
C TRP A 188 -11.84 7.30 4.60
N THR A 189 -11.74 7.49 3.30
CA THR A 189 -12.46 6.69 2.30
C THR A 189 -11.58 5.55 1.80
N ASP A 190 -11.92 4.31 2.11
CA ASP A 190 -11.33 3.11 1.49
C ASP A 190 -11.79 3.00 0.04
N ALA A 191 -10.91 3.30 -0.93
CA ALA A 191 -11.27 3.46 -2.33
C ALA A 191 -11.90 2.22 -2.95
N LEU A 192 -11.34 1.04 -2.68
CA LEU A 192 -11.83 -0.22 -3.23
C LEU A 192 -13.23 -0.51 -2.68
N ARG A 193 -13.40 -0.45 -1.35
CA ARG A 193 -14.68 -0.76 -0.73
C ARG A 193 -15.76 0.28 -1.06
N HIS A 194 -15.38 1.54 -1.26
CA HIS A 194 -16.30 2.61 -1.65
C HIS A 194 -16.90 2.37 -3.05
N LEU A 195 -16.07 1.98 -4.02
CA LEU A 195 -16.53 1.75 -5.40
C LEU A 195 -17.12 0.35 -5.62
N HIS A 196 -16.66 -0.63 -4.85
CA HIS A 196 -17.06 -2.04 -4.98
C HIS A 196 -17.62 -2.57 -3.65
N PRO A 197 -18.74 -2.00 -3.14
CA PRO A 197 -19.26 -2.33 -1.81
C PRO A 197 -19.65 -3.81 -1.69
N ASP A 198 -20.23 -4.36 -2.76
CA ASP A 198 -20.82 -5.71 -2.78
C ASP A 198 -19.94 -6.75 -3.50
N GLU A 199 -18.73 -6.36 -3.92
CA GLU A 199 -17.81 -7.28 -4.60
C GLU A 199 -16.71 -7.76 -3.65
N ARG A 200 -16.37 -9.04 -3.78
CA ARG A 200 -15.19 -9.61 -3.14
C ARG A 200 -13.97 -9.34 -4.00
N VAL A 201 -13.21 -8.34 -3.61
CA VAL A 201 -11.93 -7.99 -4.22
C VAL A 201 -10.81 -8.50 -3.33
N TYR A 202 -9.82 -9.19 -3.89
CA TYR A 202 -8.61 -9.61 -3.18
C TYR A 202 -7.38 -8.96 -3.81
N THR A 203 -6.33 -8.82 -3.02
CA THR A 203 -5.08 -8.15 -3.40
C THR A 203 -3.86 -9.04 -3.12
N PHE A 204 -4.03 -10.06 -2.30
CA PHE A 204 -3.00 -11.01 -1.90
C PHE A 204 -3.47 -12.46 -2.06
N TRP A 205 -2.58 -13.31 -2.57
CA TRP A 205 -2.75 -14.76 -2.64
C TRP A 205 -1.42 -15.44 -2.32
N ASP A 206 -1.38 -16.03 -1.13
CA ASP A 206 -0.29 -16.88 -0.66
C ASP A 206 0.11 -17.93 -1.72
N TYR A 207 1.40 -18.22 -1.82
CA TYR A 207 1.95 -19.10 -2.87
C TYR A 207 1.51 -20.57 -2.76
N PHE A 208 1.04 -21.02 -1.60
CA PHE A 208 0.74 -22.41 -1.36
C PHE A 208 -0.68 -22.78 -1.84
N ARG A 209 -0.91 -24.09 -1.99
CA ARG A 209 -2.25 -24.69 -2.17
C ARG A 209 -3.07 -24.15 -3.35
N ASN A 210 -2.40 -23.62 -4.37
CA ASN A 210 -3.01 -23.02 -5.55
C ASN A 210 -4.02 -21.91 -5.20
N HIS A 211 -3.72 -21.09 -4.18
CA HIS A 211 -4.63 -20.03 -3.76
C HIS A 211 -4.92 -19.03 -4.90
N TRP A 212 -3.91 -18.71 -5.72
CA TRP A 212 -4.12 -17.89 -6.91
C TRP A 212 -5.13 -18.52 -7.89
N GLN A 213 -4.91 -19.76 -8.31
CA GLN A 213 -5.73 -20.45 -9.32
C GLN A 213 -7.17 -20.69 -8.85
N ARG A 214 -7.39 -20.74 -7.52
CA ARG A 214 -8.70 -20.92 -6.90
C ARG A 214 -9.35 -19.61 -6.47
N ASN A 215 -8.69 -18.48 -6.73
CA ASN A 215 -9.06 -17.17 -6.22
C ASN A 215 -9.33 -17.14 -4.70
N ALA A 216 -8.49 -17.82 -3.94
CA ALA A 216 -8.56 -17.92 -2.49
C ALA A 216 -7.65 -16.86 -1.84
N GLY A 217 -8.04 -15.59 -1.94
CA GLY A 217 -7.21 -14.45 -1.54
C GLY A 217 -7.67 -13.71 -0.27
N LEU A 218 -6.89 -12.68 0.06
CA LEU A 218 -7.13 -11.68 1.09
C LEU A 218 -7.13 -10.28 0.46
N ARG A 219 -7.88 -9.33 1.03
CA ARG A 219 -7.72 -7.89 0.76
C ARG A 219 -7.00 -7.24 1.94
N ILE A 220 -5.74 -6.88 1.72
CA ILE A 220 -4.87 -6.27 2.74
C ILE A 220 -4.11 -5.05 2.22
N ASP A 221 -4.17 -4.80 0.92
CA ASP A 221 -3.59 -3.62 0.27
C ASP A 221 -4.70 -2.58 0.04
N HIS A 222 -4.49 -1.36 0.53
CA HIS A 222 -5.52 -0.32 0.53
C HIS A 222 -4.98 1.03 0.05
N LEU A 223 -5.90 1.81 -0.54
CA LEU A 223 -5.71 3.23 -0.82
C LEU A 223 -6.82 4.00 -0.08
N LEU A 224 -6.42 4.77 0.92
CA LEU A 224 -7.32 5.56 1.77
C LEU A 224 -7.22 7.04 1.41
N LEU A 225 -8.35 7.64 1.07
CA LEU A 225 -8.43 9.03 0.63
C LEU A 225 -9.00 9.91 1.75
N ASN A 226 -8.39 11.08 1.97
CA ASN A 226 -8.97 12.06 2.87
C ASN A 226 -10.20 12.75 2.22
N PRO A 227 -11.01 13.51 2.98
CA PRO A 227 -12.20 14.17 2.45
C PRO A 227 -11.93 15.13 1.28
N GLU A 228 -10.74 15.75 1.21
CA GLU A 228 -10.37 16.63 0.10
C GLU A 228 -10.12 15.87 -1.21
N LEU A 229 -9.68 14.61 -1.12
CA LEU A 229 -9.34 13.78 -2.28
C LEU A 229 -10.50 12.87 -2.73
N ALA A 230 -11.29 12.36 -1.78
CA ALA A 230 -12.35 11.39 -2.04
C ALA A 230 -13.36 11.78 -3.13
N PRO A 231 -13.82 13.04 -3.26
CA PRO A 231 -14.76 13.44 -4.31
C PRO A 231 -14.23 13.29 -5.74
N TYR A 232 -12.92 13.15 -5.90
CA TYR A 232 -12.27 12.99 -7.20
C TYR A 232 -12.10 11.52 -7.59
N LEU A 233 -12.39 10.56 -6.71
CA LEU A 233 -12.33 9.13 -7.02
C LEU A 233 -13.29 8.77 -8.15
N LYS A 234 -12.78 8.08 -9.18
CA LYS A 234 -13.55 7.68 -10.38
C LYS A 234 -13.58 6.18 -10.60
N ALA A 235 -12.44 5.53 -10.46
CA ALA A 235 -12.33 4.10 -10.62
C ALA A 235 -11.34 3.55 -9.59
N ALA A 236 -11.47 2.27 -9.28
CA ALA A 236 -10.51 1.51 -8.51
C ALA A 236 -10.52 0.07 -8.98
N GLY A 237 -9.39 -0.61 -8.85
CA GLY A 237 -9.25 -1.99 -9.30
C GLY A 237 -7.98 -2.65 -8.78
N VAL A 238 -7.80 -3.89 -9.23
CA VAL A 238 -6.63 -4.70 -8.93
C VAL A 238 -6.11 -5.26 -10.24
N ASP A 239 -4.82 -5.04 -10.53
CA ASP A 239 -4.15 -5.60 -11.70
C ASP A 239 -3.77 -7.06 -11.47
N ALA A 240 -4.76 -7.89 -11.14
CA ALA A 240 -4.56 -9.29 -10.75
C ALA A 240 -3.89 -10.13 -11.86
N TRP A 241 -3.91 -9.65 -13.11
CA TRP A 241 -3.21 -10.28 -14.22
C TRP A 241 -1.70 -10.47 -13.94
N VAL A 242 -1.07 -9.61 -13.13
CA VAL A 242 0.36 -9.76 -12.79
C VAL A 242 0.66 -11.07 -12.07
N ARG A 243 -0.33 -11.70 -11.42
CA ARG A 243 -0.14 -12.97 -10.70
C ARG A 243 0.10 -14.14 -11.66
N ASN A 244 -0.17 -13.98 -12.94
CA ASN A 244 0.15 -14.96 -13.98
C ASN A 244 1.59 -14.84 -14.50
N GLU A 245 2.32 -13.77 -14.12
CA GLU A 245 3.68 -13.55 -14.59
C GLU A 245 4.70 -14.45 -13.88
N PRO A 246 5.81 -14.82 -14.55
CA PRO A 246 6.90 -15.54 -13.92
C PRO A 246 7.44 -14.79 -12.70
N LYS A 247 7.59 -15.50 -11.57
CA LYS A 247 8.08 -14.94 -10.29
C LYS A 247 7.24 -13.76 -9.76
N ALA A 248 5.95 -13.72 -10.08
CA ALA A 248 5.03 -12.73 -9.56
C ALA A 248 5.11 -12.60 -8.03
N SER A 249 4.93 -11.38 -7.52
CA SER A 249 4.62 -11.15 -6.11
C SER A 249 3.37 -11.96 -5.72
N ASP A 250 3.25 -12.32 -4.46
CA ASP A 250 2.03 -12.86 -3.85
C ASP A 250 0.92 -11.80 -3.77
N HIS A 251 1.28 -10.53 -3.87
CA HIS A 251 0.33 -9.42 -4.03
C HIS A 251 0.11 -9.05 -5.50
N ALA A 252 -0.97 -8.32 -5.77
CA ALA A 252 -1.23 -7.63 -7.03
C ALA A 252 -1.35 -6.11 -6.79
N PRO A 253 -0.95 -5.26 -7.76
CA PRO A 253 -1.12 -3.83 -7.67
C PRO A 253 -2.59 -3.47 -7.49
N VAL A 254 -2.87 -2.64 -6.49
CA VAL A 254 -4.17 -2.01 -6.31
C VAL A 254 -4.07 -0.60 -6.81
N TRP A 255 -5.04 -0.14 -7.60
CA TRP A 255 -5.00 1.18 -8.20
C TRP A 255 -6.33 1.92 -8.06
N ILE A 256 -6.22 3.24 -8.17
CA ILE A 256 -7.34 4.17 -8.28
C ILE A 256 -7.10 5.13 -9.45
N GLU A 257 -8.19 5.63 -10.02
CA GLU A 257 -8.18 6.77 -10.92
C GLU A 257 -8.89 7.95 -10.29
N LEU A 258 -8.27 9.11 -10.39
CA LEU A 258 -8.76 10.39 -9.90
C LEU A 258 -9.08 11.31 -11.06
N ALA A 259 -10.21 12.00 -11.00
CA ALA A 259 -10.55 13.02 -11.97
C ALA A 259 -9.73 14.30 -11.79
N SER A 260 -9.70 15.11 -12.85
CA SER A 260 -9.07 16.43 -12.79
C SER A 260 -9.83 17.37 -11.85
N ARG A 261 -9.08 18.10 -11.02
CA ARG A 261 -9.56 19.25 -10.26
C ARG A 261 -9.39 20.49 -11.11
N LYS A 262 -10.49 21.05 -11.64
CA LYS A 262 -10.50 22.39 -12.23
C LYS A 262 -10.08 23.39 -11.13
N ARG A 263 -9.08 24.23 -11.40
CA ARG A 263 -8.82 25.40 -10.56
C ARG A 263 -10.09 26.27 -10.65
N ARG A 264 -10.76 26.49 -9.52
CA ARG A 264 -11.69 27.61 -9.39
C ARG A 264 -10.89 28.90 -9.37
#